data_AF-A0ABD6A2U6-F1
#
_entry.id   AF-A0ABD6A2U6-F1
#
_cell.length_a   1.000
_cell.length_b   1.000
_cell.length_c   1.000
_cell.angle_alpha   90.00
_cell.angle_beta   90.00
_cell.angle_gamma   90.00
#
_symmetry.space_group_name_H-M   'P 1'
#
loop_
_entity.id
_entity.type
_entity.pdbx_description
1 polymer ?
#
loop_
_entity_poly.entity_id
_entity_poly.type
_entity_poly.pdbx_seq_one_letter_code
_entity_poly.pdbx_strand_id
1 'polypeptide(L)'
;MHDYNVETDPPAIEPVEHSIRLDFMAGGPIRYDQLLLNSTSRERDAVDSDPWHRAGRAKPLGVQYAEGTCQHRIVEEAPYYEVYDDEDALSDAPAFLAHRLRQCRSADAPEAAVRSERDRRETWYRTLIPKLNLCSVLKRSSYGSLIDDGPAKTADGQTLLEHNGFVGAVVLGSDSDPESFAQERSLPPQYVVHERDLSCGQSEAGALPSEYGFDLPAPLLVGEYASGSRYPLVPWSDGLVCTCPFKADAPWRVLCKHELLAAIVLGARESLFLPVTDGLDVPYRARRFVSPAMASVHTPGLPSDEWP
;
A
#
# COMPACT_ATOMS: atom_id res chain seq x y z
N MET A 1 13.96 -22.31 2.11
CA MET A 1 13.55 -21.08 2.80
C MET A 1 14.34 -19.98 2.15
N HIS A 2 13.69 -19.07 1.42
CA HIS A 2 14.39 -17.94 0.82
C HIS A 2 14.82 -17.03 1.98
N ASP A 3 16.11 -16.68 2.03
CA ASP A 3 16.59 -15.70 3.00
C ASP A 3 16.23 -14.32 2.44
N TYR A 4 15.47 -13.54 3.20
CA TYR A 4 15.01 -12.22 2.77
C TYR A 4 16.18 -11.24 2.83
N ASN A 5 16.57 -10.70 1.68
CA ASN A 5 17.63 -9.72 1.58
C ASN A 5 17.07 -8.30 1.46
N VAL A 6 17.12 -7.54 2.54
CA VAL A 6 16.66 -6.13 2.62
C VAL A 6 17.33 -5.20 1.59
N GLU A 7 18.51 -5.57 1.05
CA GLU A 7 19.22 -4.76 0.06
C GLU A 7 18.75 -5.00 -1.38
N THR A 8 18.22 -6.20 -1.67
CA THR A 8 17.88 -6.60 -3.05
C THR A 8 16.42 -6.95 -3.24
N ASP A 9 15.76 -7.46 -2.19
CA ASP A 9 14.37 -7.85 -2.24
C ASP A 9 13.49 -6.61 -1.99
N PRO A 10 12.30 -6.54 -2.60
CA PRO A 10 11.35 -5.49 -2.29
C PRO A 10 11.08 -5.40 -0.79
N PRO A 11 10.90 -4.20 -0.21
CA PRO A 11 10.65 -4.06 1.22
C PRO A 11 9.44 -4.92 1.64
N ALA A 12 9.56 -5.65 2.74
CA ALA A 12 8.44 -6.35 3.35
C ALA A 12 7.30 -5.36 3.63
N ILE A 13 6.05 -5.84 3.60
CA ILE A 13 4.93 -4.97 3.96
C ILE A 13 5.05 -4.64 5.45
N GLU A 14 5.27 -3.36 5.76
CA GLU A 14 5.35 -2.90 7.14
C GLU A 14 3.98 -2.98 7.82
N PRO A 15 3.91 -3.25 9.14
CA PRO A 15 2.65 -3.27 9.88
C PRO A 15 1.80 -2.00 9.71
N VAL A 16 2.46 -0.84 9.56
CA VAL A 16 1.78 0.43 9.30
C VAL A 16 1.05 0.46 7.96
N GLU A 17 1.54 -0.22 6.91
CA GLU A 17 0.83 -0.27 5.62
C GLU A 17 -0.49 -1.04 5.75
N HIS A 18 -0.45 -2.19 6.43
CA HIS A 18 -1.68 -2.95 6.74
C HIS A 18 -2.65 -2.15 7.58
N SER A 19 -2.14 -1.47 8.62
CA SER A 19 -2.94 -0.64 9.53
C SER A 19 -3.65 0.47 8.75
N ILE A 20 -2.92 1.18 7.88
CA ILE A 20 -3.49 2.25 7.04
C ILE A 20 -4.51 1.72 6.03
N ARG A 21 -4.28 0.54 5.43
CA ARG A 21 -5.29 -0.10 4.57
C ARG A 21 -6.58 -0.40 5.35
N LEU A 22 -6.46 -0.90 6.58
CA LEU A 22 -7.59 -1.15 7.48
C LEU A 22 -8.27 0.16 7.91
N ASP A 23 -7.52 1.24 8.12
CA ASP A 23 -8.05 2.58 8.42
C ASP A 23 -8.95 3.08 7.30
N PHE A 24 -8.56 2.87 6.03
CA PHE A 24 -9.40 3.21 4.88
C PHE A 24 -10.58 2.25 4.69
N MET A 25 -10.41 0.95 5.00
CA MET A 25 -11.53 0.00 5.01
C MET A 25 -12.62 0.44 6.01
N ALA A 26 -12.23 0.88 7.22
CA ALA A 26 -13.15 1.35 8.25
C ALA A 26 -13.64 2.79 8.02
N GLY A 27 -12.80 3.63 7.41
CA GLY A 27 -13.12 5.03 7.10
C GLY A 27 -14.17 5.20 6.02
N GLY A 28 -14.43 4.15 5.23
CA GLY A 28 -15.47 4.13 4.22
C GLY A 28 -15.15 4.95 2.97
N PRO A 29 -16.10 5.00 2.02
CA PRO A 29 -15.90 5.59 0.71
C PRO A 29 -15.56 7.09 0.74
N ILE A 30 -14.72 7.50 -0.19
CA ILE A 30 -14.24 8.88 -0.33
C ILE A 30 -14.99 9.57 -1.45
N ARG A 31 -15.59 10.72 -1.15
CA ARG A 31 -16.32 11.53 -2.13
C ARG A 31 -15.38 12.44 -2.92
N TYR A 32 -15.76 12.74 -4.16
CA TYR A 32 -14.98 13.60 -5.05
C TYR A 32 -14.80 15.04 -4.53
N ASP A 33 -15.74 15.56 -3.72
CA ASP A 33 -15.64 16.86 -3.05
C ASP A 33 -14.62 16.88 -1.90
N GLN A 34 -14.29 15.71 -1.33
CA GLN A 34 -13.26 15.56 -0.30
C GLN A 34 -11.84 15.53 -0.89
N LEU A 35 -11.69 15.32 -2.21
CA LEU A 35 -10.37 15.23 -2.84
C LEU A 35 -9.71 16.61 -3.01
N LEU A 36 -8.39 16.64 -2.83
CA LEU A 36 -7.57 17.83 -3.02
C LEU A 36 -7.44 18.15 -4.51
N LEU A 37 -7.44 19.46 -4.86
CA LEU A 37 -7.33 19.90 -6.27
C LEU A 37 -5.92 19.67 -6.81
N ASN A 38 -4.93 20.26 -6.14
CA ASN A 38 -3.50 20.10 -6.40
C ASN A 38 -2.75 20.65 -5.17
N SER A 39 -2.22 19.80 -4.29
CA SER A 39 -1.11 20.25 -3.43
C SER A 39 0.12 20.33 -4.31
N THR A 40 0.54 21.55 -4.65
CA THR A 40 1.81 21.74 -5.35
C THR A 40 2.95 21.49 -4.37
N SER A 41 4.08 21.00 -4.88
CA SER A 41 5.33 20.76 -4.14
C SER A 41 5.87 21.99 -3.40
N ARG A 42 5.30 23.18 -3.63
CA ARG A 42 5.54 24.44 -2.89
C ARG A 42 4.93 24.47 -1.48
N GLU A 43 4.07 23.51 -1.12
CA GLU A 43 3.46 23.44 0.22
C GLU A 43 4.27 22.62 1.23
N ARG A 44 5.48 22.14 0.85
CA ARG A 44 6.43 21.51 1.78
C ARG A 44 6.79 22.41 2.97
N ASP A 45 6.66 23.73 2.80
CA ASP A 45 7.06 24.73 3.80
C ASP A 45 5.93 25.12 4.77
N ALA A 46 4.68 24.69 4.52
CA ALA A 46 3.55 24.96 5.41
C ALA A 46 3.27 23.74 6.29
N VAL A 47 4.22 23.42 7.17
CA VAL A 47 4.25 22.22 8.02
C VAL A 47 3.04 22.15 8.96
N ASP A 48 2.40 23.27 9.30
CA ASP A 48 1.49 23.36 10.46
C ASP A 48 -0.01 23.40 10.13
N SER A 49 -0.43 23.29 8.88
CA SER A 49 -1.86 23.41 8.54
C SER A 49 -2.40 22.25 7.72
N ASP A 50 -3.46 21.64 8.24
CA ASP A 50 -4.22 20.57 7.58
C ASP A 50 -4.65 20.98 6.17
N PRO A 51 -4.23 20.26 5.12
CA PRO A 51 -4.53 20.63 3.73
C PRO A 51 -6.02 20.56 3.39
N TRP A 52 -6.81 19.72 4.07
CA TRP A 52 -8.26 19.69 3.88
C TRP A 52 -8.93 20.93 4.46
N HIS A 53 -8.56 21.30 5.68
CA HIS A 53 -9.06 22.53 6.32
C HIS A 53 -8.73 23.77 5.47
N ARG A 54 -7.48 23.90 5.01
CA ARG A 54 -7.07 25.00 4.12
C ARG A 54 -7.85 25.03 2.81
N ALA A 55 -8.14 23.86 2.25
CA ALA A 55 -8.91 23.75 1.02
C ALA A 55 -10.42 23.97 1.24
N GLY A 56 -10.89 24.19 2.48
CA GLY A 56 -12.32 24.29 2.81
C GLY A 56 -13.07 22.99 2.54
N ARG A 57 -12.41 21.83 2.71
CA ARG A 57 -12.94 20.49 2.40
C ARG A 57 -13.04 19.65 3.66
N ALA A 58 -14.01 18.74 3.69
CA ALA A 58 -14.07 17.73 4.72
C ALA A 58 -12.95 16.70 4.51
N LYS A 59 -12.14 16.45 5.55
CA LYS A 59 -11.11 15.41 5.55
C LYS A 59 -11.77 14.02 5.55
N PRO A 60 -11.37 13.08 4.68
CA PRO A 60 -11.87 11.71 4.73
C PRO A 60 -11.57 11.05 6.07
N LEU A 61 -12.51 10.24 6.58
CA LEU A 61 -12.38 9.60 7.89
C LEU A 61 -11.18 8.64 7.94
N GLY A 62 -10.94 7.87 6.88
CA GLY A 62 -9.77 6.99 6.78
C GLY A 62 -8.43 7.73 6.88
N VAL A 63 -8.36 9.01 6.48
CA VAL A 63 -7.16 9.84 6.67
C VAL A 63 -6.98 10.18 8.14
N GLN A 64 -8.05 10.54 8.84
CA GLN A 64 -7.99 10.84 10.28
C GLN A 64 -7.54 9.61 11.07
N TYR A 65 -8.06 8.43 10.72
CA TYR A 65 -7.62 7.18 11.31
C TYR A 65 -6.15 6.88 11.00
N ALA A 66 -5.71 7.06 9.75
CA ALA A 66 -4.31 6.88 9.37
C ALA A 66 -3.35 7.86 10.08
N GLU A 67 -3.78 9.10 10.33
CA GLU A 67 -3.04 10.06 11.16
C GLU A 67 -2.91 9.54 12.60
N GLY A 68 -3.99 9.01 13.18
CA GLY A 68 -3.97 8.38 14.50
C GLY A 68 -3.06 7.16 14.57
N THR A 69 -3.11 6.29 13.56
CA THR A 69 -2.23 5.12 13.41
C THR A 69 -0.76 5.54 13.35
N CYS A 70 -0.40 6.54 12.53
CA CYS A 70 0.96 7.07 12.47
C CYS A 70 1.42 7.58 13.83
N GLN A 71 0.55 8.28 14.56
CA GLN A 71 0.86 8.78 15.89
C GLN A 71 1.09 7.63 16.88
N HIS A 72 0.23 6.61 16.87
CA HIS A 72 0.37 5.43 17.71
C HIS A 72 1.70 4.70 17.46
N ARG A 73 2.12 4.57 16.19
CA ARG A 73 3.39 3.93 15.82
C ARG A 73 4.61 4.62 16.44
N ILE A 74 4.58 5.94 16.60
CA ILE A 74 5.65 6.66 17.29
C ILE A 74 5.75 6.21 18.77
N VAL A 75 4.63 5.99 19.46
CA VAL A 75 4.62 5.47 20.84
C VAL A 75 5.10 4.03 20.87
N GLU A 76 4.53 3.18 20.00
CA GLU A 76 4.81 1.75 19.98
C GLU A 76 6.27 1.45 19.68
N GLU A 77 6.90 2.24 18.80
CA GLU A 77 8.30 2.01 18.41
C GLU A 77 9.30 2.62 19.40
N ALA A 78 8.89 3.61 20.20
CA ALA A 78 9.77 4.34 21.10
C ALA A 78 10.61 3.45 22.03
N PRO A 79 10.07 2.40 22.70
CA PRO A 79 10.84 1.55 23.59
C PRO A 79 11.99 0.82 22.89
N TYR A 80 11.82 0.40 21.64
CA TYR A 80 12.83 -0.39 20.92
C TYR A 80 14.11 0.39 20.63
N TYR A 81 14.03 1.72 20.52
CA TYR A 81 15.23 2.56 20.36
C TYR A 81 16.07 2.64 21.64
N GLU A 82 15.47 2.42 22.82
CA GLU A 82 16.18 2.45 24.11
C GLU A 82 16.81 1.10 24.44
N VAL A 83 16.29 0.00 23.88
CA VAL A 83 16.76 -1.38 24.09
C VAL A 83 17.34 -2.00 22.81
N TYR A 84 17.90 -1.18 21.92
CA TYR A 84 18.39 -1.61 20.61
C TYR A 84 19.56 -2.62 20.66
N ASP A 85 20.19 -2.78 21.83
CA ASP A 85 21.27 -3.73 22.08
C ASP A 85 20.77 -5.09 22.60
N ASP A 86 19.52 -5.18 23.04
CA ASP A 86 18.86 -6.40 23.54
C ASP A 86 18.19 -7.18 22.39
N GLU A 87 18.78 -8.30 21.98
CA GLU A 87 18.23 -9.15 20.91
C GLU A 87 16.89 -9.79 21.27
N ASP A 88 16.66 -10.10 22.55
CA ASP A 88 15.39 -10.71 22.96
C ASP A 88 14.27 -9.68 22.80
N ALA A 89 14.52 -8.42 23.18
CA ALA A 89 13.57 -7.33 22.96
C ALA A 89 13.32 -7.04 21.46
N LEU A 90 14.37 -7.11 20.62
CA LEU A 90 14.22 -6.92 19.17
C LEU A 90 13.48 -8.04 18.46
N SER A 91 13.29 -9.20 19.10
CA SER A 91 12.50 -10.30 18.53
C SER A 91 10.99 -9.97 18.47
N ASP A 92 10.52 -9.08 19.34
CA ASP A 92 9.12 -8.62 19.39
C ASP A 92 8.89 -7.36 18.54
N ALA A 93 9.95 -6.70 18.07
CA ALA A 93 9.85 -5.52 17.22
C ALA A 93 9.41 -5.88 15.79
N PRO A 94 8.76 -4.94 15.05
CA PRO A 94 8.51 -5.10 13.62
C PRO A 94 9.80 -5.49 12.89
N ALA A 95 9.74 -6.49 12.01
CA ALA A 95 10.94 -7.11 11.42
C ALA A 95 11.87 -6.11 10.72
N PHE A 96 11.31 -5.13 10.01
CA PHE A 96 12.10 -4.05 9.41
C PHE A 96 12.77 -3.19 10.47
N LEU A 97 12.05 -2.72 11.49
CA LEU A 97 12.62 -1.94 12.59
C LEU A 97 13.73 -2.72 13.30
N ALA A 98 13.47 -3.98 13.65
CA ALA A 98 14.46 -4.86 14.27
C ALA A 98 15.74 -4.97 13.42
N HIS A 99 15.59 -5.18 12.11
CA HIS A 99 16.71 -5.23 11.18
C HIS A 99 17.49 -3.90 11.14
N ARG A 100 16.79 -2.76 11.05
CA ARG A 100 17.41 -1.43 11.05
C ARG A 100 18.18 -1.17 12.35
N LEU A 101 17.62 -1.53 13.49
CA LEU A 101 18.28 -1.38 14.79
C LEU A 101 19.52 -2.27 14.91
N ARG A 102 19.50 -3.50 14.38
CA ARG A 102 20.70 -4.36 14.27
C ARG A 102 21.78 -3.75 13.38
N GLN A 103 21.41 -3.11 12.27
CA GLN A 103 22.35 -2.36 11.43
C GLN A 103 22.94 -1.17 12.19
N CYS A 104 22.12 -0.37 12.88
CA CYS A 104 22.59 0.73 13.70
C CYS A 104 23.54 0.27 14.81
N ARG A 105 23.24 -0.85 15.48
CA ARG A 105 24.11 -1.43 16.51
C ARG A 105 25.50 -1.81 15.99
N SER A 106 25.57 -2.21 14.72
CA SER A 106 26.80 -2.66 14.07
C SER A 106 27.61 -1.51 13.45
N ALA A 107 27.13 -0.27 13.55
CA ALA A 107 27.80 0.92 13.01
C ALA A 107 28.94 1.40 13.93
N ASP A 108 29.86 2.22 13.40
CA ASP A 108 30.99 2.78 14.16
C ASP A 108 30.55 3.64 15.35
N ALA A 109 29.37 4.27 15.27
CA ALA A 109 28.78 5.08 16.34
C ALA A 109 27.31 4.67 16.57
N PRO A 110 27.04 3.57 17.31
CA PRO A 110 25.72 2.98 17.43
C PRO A 110 24.64 3.94 17.94
N GLU A 111 24.89 4.64 19.04
CA GLU A 111 23.93 5.59 19.62
C GLU A 111 23.53 6.71 18.65
N ALA A 112 24.49 7.22 17.87
CA ALA A 112 24.22 8.23 16.86
C ALA A 112 23.40 7.66 15.69
N ALA A 113 23.69 6.43 15.27
CA ALA A 113 22.93 5.74 14.22
C ALA A 113 21.48 5.46 14.65
N VAL A 114 21.27 5.01 15.90
CA VAL A 114 19.93 4.77 16.46
C VAL A 114 19.11 6.06 16.56
N ARG A 115 19.70 7.16 17.05
CA ARG A 115 19.03 8.47 17.05
C ARG A 115 18.62 8.92 15.66
N SER A 116 19.50 8.76 14.68
CA SER A 116 19.21 9.09 13.28
C SER A 116 18.06 8.24 12.70
N GLU A 117 18.02 6.94 13.01
CA GLU A 117 16.93 6.06 12.57
C GLU A 117 15.61 6.40 13.26
N ARG A 118 15.63 6.75 14.56
CA ARG A 118 14.46 7.26 15.27
C ARG A 118 13.93 8.54 14.62
N ASP A 119 14.79 9.53 14.39
CA ASP A 119 14.42 10.80 13.73
C ASP A 119 13.83 10.55 12.33
N ARG A 120 14.40 9.61 11.58
CA ARG A 120 13.90 9.19 10.26
C ARG A 120 12.50 8.59 10.36
N ARG A 121 12.24 7.67 11.29
CA ARG A 121 10.93 7.02 11.49
C ARG A 121 9.89 8.00 12.00
N GLU A 122 10.24 8.84 12.96
CA GLU A 122 9.36 9.92 13.41
C GLU A 122 9.02 10.89 12.25
N THR A 123 9.97 11.17 11.36
CA THR A 123 9.72 11.97 10.14
C THR A 123 8.75 11.27 9.19
N TRP A 124 8.83 9.94 9.04
CA TRP A 124 7.86 9.19 8.24
C TRP A 124 6.45 9.36 8.78
N TYR A 125 6.27 9.13 10.08
CA TYR A 125 4.95 9.13 10.72
C TYR A 125 4.35 10.52 10.88
N ARG A 126 5.15 11.54 11.22
CA ARG A 126 4.64 12.91 11.42
C ARG A 126 4.42 13.66 10.11
N THR A 127 5.19 13.32 9.07
CA THR A 127 5.26 14.16 7.87
C THR A 127 5.10 13.36 6.58
N LEU A 128 5.98 12.40 6.30
CA LEU A 128 6.03 11.84 4.94
C LEU A 128 4.79 11.00 4.60
N ILE A 129 4.33 10.14 5.51
CA ILE A 129 3.14 9.33 5.29
C ILE A 129 1.89 10.22 5.21
N PRO A 130 1.51 10.98 6.26
CA PRO A 130 0.24 11.71 6.23
C PRO A 130 0.24 12.86 5.23
N LYS A 131 1.32 13.65 5.17
CA LYS A 131 1.32 14.93 4.45
C LYS A 131 1.82 14.81 3.01
N LEU A 132 2.66 13.83 2.69
CA LEU A 132 3.16 13.62 1.33
C LEU A 132 2.51 12.42 0.65
N ASN A 133 2.49 11.24 1.27
CA ASN A 133 1.92 10.06 0.64
C ASN A 133 0.40 10.17 0.51
N LEU A 134 -0.34 10.29 1.62
CA LEU A 134 -1.81 10.30 1.58
C LEU A 134 -2.34 11.49 0.77
N CYS A 135 -1.79 12.69 0.97
CA CYS A 135 -2.15 13.87 0.18
C CYS A 135 -1.88 13.71 -1.32
N SER A 136 -0.85 12.97 -1.73
CA SER A 136 -0.58 12.71 -3.17
C SER A 136 -1.55 11.71 -3.77
N VAL A 137 -1.97 10.72 -2.99
CA VAL A 137 -3.00 9.75 -3.39
C VAL A 137 -4.37 10.42 -3.48
N LEU A 138 -4.74 11.24 -2.50
CA LEU A 138 -6.08 11.85 -2.34
C LEU A 138 -6.27 13.15 -3.14
N LYS A 139 -5.77 13.16 -4.38
CA LYS A 139 -5.98 14.25 -5.34
C LYS A 139 -7.04 13.86 -6.35
N ARG A 140 -7.73 14.87 -6.89
CA ARG A 140 -8.62 14.69 -8.05
C ARG A 140 -7.90 14.11 -9.26
N SER A 141 -6.65 14.52 -9.48
CA SER A 141 -5.80 13.99 -10.54
C SER A 141 -5.22 12.60 -10.27
N SER A 142 -5.41 12.05 -9.05
CA SER A 142 -4.88 10.76 -8.63
C SER A 142 -6.03 9.80 -8.33
N TYR A 143 -6.43 9.59 -7.07
CA TYR A 143 -7.58 8.74 -6.74
C TYR A 143 -8.88 9.22 -7.41
N GLY A 144 -9.04 10.52 -7.65
CA GLY A 144 -10.17 11.06 -8.40
C GLY A 144 -10.25 10.60 -9.85
N SER A 145 -9.18 10.03 -10.42
CA SER A 145 -9.21 9.41 -11.75
C SER A 145 -9.88 8.02 -11.76
N LEU A 146 -10.18 7.46 -10.58
CA LEU A 146 -10.76 6.13 -10.41
C LEU A 146 -12.24 6.16 -10.03
N ILE A 147 -12.79 7.35 -9.76
CA ILE A 147 -14.16 7.55 -9.30
C ILE A 147 -14.82 8.63 -10.17
N ASP A 148 -16.14 8.56 -10.32
CA ASP A 148 -16.88 9.55 -11.11
C ASP A 148 -16.82 10.95 -10.50
N ASP A 149 -16.80 11.98 -11.36
CA ASP A 149 -16.81 13.39 -10.98
C ASP A 149 -18.22 13.94 -10.63
N GLY A 150 -19.21 13.04 -10.59
CA GLY A 150 -20.61 13.35 -10.33
C GLY A 150 -20.87 13.93 -8.93
N PRO A 151 -21.83 14.86 -8.78
CA PRO A 151 -22.10 15.52 -7.51
C PRO A 151 -22.64 14.54 -6.47
N ALA A 152 -21.97 14.48 -5.31
CA ALA A 152 -22.45 13.94 -4.04
C ALA A 152 -22.85 12.46 -3.95
N LYS A 153 -22.76 11.66 -5.03
CA LYS A 153 -22.92 10.22 -4.91
C LYS A 153 -21.62 9.64 -4.36
N THR A 154 -21.66 9.23 -3.11
CA THR A 154 -20.70 8.31 -2.54
C THR A 154 -20.69 7.07 -3.41
N ALA A 155 -19.64 6.85 -4.21
CA ALA A 155 -19.47 5.58 -4.90
C ALA A 155 -19.29 4.51 -3.83
N ASP A 156 -20.29 3.64 -3.67
CA ASP A 156 -20.12 2.48 -2.82
C ASP A 156 -19.09 1.53 -3.47
N GLY A 157 -18.64 0.52 -2.72
CA GLY A 157 -17.63 -0.41 -3.22
C GLY A 157 -18.04 -1.13 -4.50
N GLN A 158 -19.35 -1.22 -4.82
CA GLN A 158 -19.83 -1.85 -6.04
C GLN A 158 -19.79 -0.88 -7.22
N THR A 159 -20.17 0.38 -7.04
CA THR A 159 -20.06 1.42 -8.08
C THR A 159 -18.62 1.62 -8.53
N LEU A 160 -17.65 1.54 -7.61
CA LEU A 160 -16.22 1.61 -7.95
C LEU A 160 -15.77 0.51 -8.92
N LEU A 161 -16.45 -0.64 -8.92
CA LEU A 161 -16.14 -1.77 -9.78
C LEU A 161 -16.87 -1.73 -11.14
N GLU A 162 -17.62 -0.67 -11.44
CA GLU A 162 -18.23 -0.46 -12.77
C GLU A 162 -17.19 -0.03 -13.81
N HIS A 163 -16.17 0.70 -13.37
CA HIS A 163 -15.10 1.27 -14.22
C HIS A 163 -13.70 0.79 -13.84
N ASN A 164 -13.59 -0.02 -12.78
CA ASN A 164 -12.36 -0.65 -12.33
C ASN A 164 -12.64 -2.13 -12.04
N GLY A 165 -11.61 -2.96 -12.06
CA GLY A 165 -11.76 -4.39 -11.88
C GLY A 165 -10.56 -5.04 -11.22
N PHE A 166 -10.80 -6.20 -10.65
CA PHE A 166 -9.79 -7.10 -10.14
C PHE A 166 -9.88 -8.40 -10.94
N VAL A 167 -9.09 -8.49 -11.99
CA VAL A 167 -9.15 -9.56 -12.99
C VAL A 167 -8.19 -10.67 -12.60
N GLY A 168 -8.67 -11.90 -12.55
CA GLY A 168 -7.80 -13.05 -12.38
C GLY A 168 -7.08 -13.38 -13.67
N ALA A 169 -5.75 -13.42 -13.63
CA ALA A 169 -4.91 -13.68 -14.78
C ALA A 169 -3.77 -14.64 -14.44
N VAL A 170 -3.25 -15.34 -15.45
CA VAL A 170 -1.94 -16.00 -15.35
C VAL A 170 -0.90 -15.05 -15.90
N VAL A 171 0.04 -14.66 -15.04
CA VAL A 171 1.17 -13.81 -15.42
C VAL A 171 2.36 -14.70 -15.77
N LEU A 172 2.92 -14.49 -16.94
CA LEU A 172 4.09 -15.21 -17.47
C LEU A 172 5.35 -14.36 -17.34
N GLY A 173 6.48 -15.04 -17.17
CA GLY A 173 7.80 -14.44 -17.34
C GLY A 173 8.11 -14.15 -18.82
N SER A 174 9.25 -13.54 -19.09
CA SER A 174 9.62 -13.10 -20.45
C SER A 174 9.85 -14.24 -21.46
N ASP A 175 10.10 -15.46 -20.98
CA ASP A 175 10.54 -16.59 -21.82
C ASP A 175 9.39 -17.45 -22.39
N SER A 176 8.13 -17.16 -22.05
CA SER A 176 6.97 -17.99 -22.41
C SER A 176 5.94 -17.23 -23.24
N ASP A 177 5.62 -17.71 -24.44
CA ASP A 177 4.59 -17.10 -25.30
C ASP A 177 3.16 -17.27 -24.71
N PRO A 178 2.37 -16.18 -24.53
CA PRO A 178 1.05 -16.24 -23.92
C PRO A 178 0.04 -17.08 -24.70
N GLU A 179 0.03 -17.00 -26.03
CA GLU A 179 -0.93 -17.75 -26.85
C GLU A 179 -0.67 -19.25 -26.78
N SER A 180 0.60 -19.64 -26.94
CA SER A 180 1.04 -21.04 -26.84
C SER A 180 0.73 -21.60 -25.45
N PHE A 181 1.08 -20.86 -24.39
CA PHE A 181 0.79 -21.28 -23.02
C PHE A 181 -0.72 -21.42 -22.76
N ALA A 182 -1.53 -20.47 -23.23
CA ALA A 182 -2.98 -20.52 -23.09
C ALA A 182 -3.57 -21.74 -23.80
N GLN A 183 -3.13 -22.02 -25.02
CA GLN A 183 -3.57 -23.18 -25.80
C GLN A 183 -3.21 -24.50 -25.12
N GLU A 184 -1.96 -24.66 -24.68
CA GLU A 184 -1.48 -25.85 -23.98
C GLU A 184 -2.25 -26.14 -22.69
N ARG A 185 -2.66 -25.08 -21.98
CA ARG A 185 -3.38 -25.17 -20.71
C ARG A 185 -4.88 -25.05 -20.83
N SER A 186 -5.41 -24.93 -22.06
CA SER A 186 -6.84 -24.70 -22.31
C SER A 186 -7.41 -23.51 -21.53
N LEU A 187 -6.63 -22.43 -21.44
CA LEU A 187 -7.03 -21.18 -20.80
C LEU A 187 -7.50 -20.16 -21.85
N PRO A 188 -8.41 -19.23 -21.50
CA PRO A 188 -8.75 -18.12 -22.38
C PRO A 188 -7.52 -17.21 -22.56
N PRO A 189 -7.02 -16.99 -23.81
CA PRO A 189 -5.78 -16.26 -24.05
C PRO A 189 -5.77 -14.83 -23.51
N GLN A 190 -6.94 -14.17 -23.43
CA GLN A 190 -7.05 -12.80 -22.93
C GLN A 190 -6.68 -12.64 -21.44
N TYR A 191 -6.65 -13.74 -20.68
CA TYR A 191 -6.27 -13.75 -19.26
C TYR A 191 -4.88 -14.33 -19.02
N VAL A 192 -4.11 -14.57 -20.08
CA VAL A 192 -2.71 -14.99 -20.01
C VAL A 192 -1.86 -13.83 -20.53
N VAL A 193 -1.02 -13.24 -19.68
CA VAL A 193 -0.30 -12.00 -19.98
C VAL A 193 1.16 -12.10 -19.59
N HIS A 194 2.05 -11.45 -20.33
CA HIS A 194 3.41 -11.28 -19.83
C HIS A 194 3.49 -10.17 -18.79
N GLU A 195 4.36 -10.34 -17.80
CA GLU A 195 4.61 -9.31 -16.79
C GLU A 195 5.05 -7.96 -17.38
N ARG A 196 5.81 -7.97 -18.49
CA ARG A 196 6.27 -6.75 -19.19
C ARG A 196 5.16 -5.99 -19.90
N ASP A 197 4.06 -6.67 -20.23
CA ASP A 197 2.91 -6.05 -20.90
C ASP A 197 1.98 -5.34 -19.91
N LEU A 198 2.17 -5.57 -18.61
CA LEU A 198 1.50 -4.85 -17.53
C LEU A 198 2.09 -3.46 -17.36
N SER A 199 1.30 -2.52 -16.83
CA SER A 199 1.70 -1.11 -16.68
C SER A 199 2.89 -0.91 -15.73
N CYS A 200 3.22 -1.87 -14.86
CA CYS A 200 4.45 -1.84 -14.08
C CYS A 200 5.70 -2.06 -14.95
N GLY A 201 5.65 -2.98 -15.92
CA GLY A 201 6.78 -3.27 -16.82
C GLY A 201 7.03 -2.20 -17.88
N GLN A 202 6.15 -1.21 -18.00
CA GLN A 202 6.29 -0.07 -18.91
C GLN A 202 6.99 1.14 -18.26
N SER A 203 7.45 1.01 -17.01
CA SER A 203 8.11 2.08 -16.26
C SER A 203 9.37 1.56 -15.60
N GLU A 204 10.48 2.30 -15.70
CA GLU A 204 11.74 1.95 -15.03
C GLU A 204 11.62 1.91 -13.50
N ALA A 205 10.65 2.62 -12.92
CA ALA A 205 10.38 2.62 -11.48
C ALA A 205 9.31 1.60 -11.07
N GLY A 206 8.72 0.85 -12.00
CA GLY A 206 7.75 -0.20 -11.70
C GLY A 206 8.47 -1.51 -11.42
N ALA A 207 8.07 -2.19 -10.33
CA ALA A 207 8.58 -3.52 -10.04
C ALA A 207 7.75 -4.59 -10.75
N LEU A 208 8.40 -5.52 -11.43
CA LEU A 208 7.79 -6.70 -12.02
C LEU A 208 7.43 -7.71 -10.92
N PRO A 209 6.38 -8.53 -11.11
CA PRO A 209 6.07 -9.63 -10.20
C PRO A 209 7.26 -10.55 -9.91
N SER A 210 8.09 -10.87 -10.90
CA SER A 210 9.29 -11.70 -10.69
C SER A 210 10.32 -11.06 -9.75
N GLU A 211 10.40 -9.74 -9.65
CA GLU A 211 11.30 -9.04 -8.72
C GLU A 211 10.88 -9.19 -7.25
N TYR A 212 9.63 -9.58 -7.00
CA TYR A 212 9.17 -10.01 -5.68
C TYR A 212 9.42 -11.50 -5.44
N GLY A 213 10.36 -12.12 -6.15
CA GLY A 213 10.76 -13.52 -5.96
C GLY A 213 9.66 -14.54 -6.29
N PHE A 214 8.67 -14.17 -7.11
CA PHE A 214 7.63 -15.11 -7.56
C PHE A 214 8.09 -15.92 -8.76
N ASP A 215 7.96 -17.24 -8.64
CA ASP A 215 8.07 -18.14 -9.79
C ASP A 215 6.91 -17.90 -10.74
N LEU A 216 7.22 -17.47 -11.97
CA LEU A 216 6.26 -17.38 -13.06
C LEU A 216 6.34 -18.66 -13.92
N PRO A 217 5.22 -19.19 -14.43
CA PRO A 217 3.88 -18.59 -14.48
C PRO A 217 3.09 -18.66 -13.17
N ALA A 218 2.38 -17.59 -12.81
CA ALA A 218 1.60 -17.53 -11.58
C ALA A 218 0.17 -16.98 -11.79
N PRO A 219 -0.85 -17.57 -11.14
CA PRO A 219 -2.18 -16.98 -11.09
C PRO A 219 -2.17 -15.80 -10.12
N LEU A 220 -2.39 -14.59 -10.62
CA LEU A 220 -2.37 -13.35 -9.87
C LEU A 220 -3.65 -12.55 -10.11
N LEU A 221 -3.94 -11.66 -9.17
CA LEU A 221 -4.98 -10.66 -9.35
C LEU A 221 -4.37 -9.42 -10.02
N VAL A 222 -4.90 -9.02 -11.16
CA VAL A 222 -4.49 -7.81 -11.89
C VAL A 222 -5.58 -6.77 -11.74
N GLY A 223 -5.24 -5.63 -11.14
CA GLY A 223 -6.14 -4.49 -11.10
C GLY A 223 -6.19 -3.81 -12.46
N GLU A 224 -7.38 -3.67 -13.02
CA GLU A 224 -7.66 -2.92 -14.24
C GLU A 224 -8.41 -1.65 -13.89
N TYR A 225 -7.97 -0.50 -14.40
CA TYR A 225 -8.48 0.80 -13.98
C TYR A 225 -9.02 1.58 -15.17
N ALA A 226 -9.90 2.55 -14.90
CA ALA A 226 -10.53 3.38 -15.93
C ALA A 226 -9.54 4.08 -16.89
N SER A 227 -8.31 4.32 -16.45
CA SER A 227 -7.22 4.84 -17.30
C SER A 227 -6.66 3.85 -18.32
N GLY A 228 -7.12 2.59 -18.34
CA GLY A 228 -6.57 1.50 -19.12
C GLY A 228 -5.28 0.89 -18.53
N SER A 229 -4.81 1.41 -17.40
CA SER A 229 -3.64 0.86 -16.71
C SER A 229 -3.97 -0.47 -16.04
N ARG A 230 -3.01 -1.39 -16.04
CA ARG A 230 -3.12 -2.74 -15.50
C ARG A 230 -1.96 -2.99 -14.54
N TYR A 231 -2.23 -3.10 -13.25
CA TYR A 231 -1.19 -3.32 -12.23
C TYR A 231 -1.48 -4.61 -11.46
N PRO A 232 -0.52 -5.56 -11.40
CA PRO A 232 -0.67 -6.73 -10.57
C PRO A 232 -0.69 -6.36 -9.09
N LEU A 233 -1.49 -7.11 -8.34
CA LEU A 233 -1.47 -7.16 -6.89
C LEU A 233 -0.77 -8.45 -6.49
N VAL A 234 0.47 -8.34 -6.02
CA VAL A 234 1.35 -9.48 -5.77
C VAL A 234 1.27 -9.91 -4.29
N PRO A 235 1.14 -11.22 -3.99
CA PRO A 235 1.10 -11.76 -2.62
C PRO A 235 2.41 -11.61 -1.82
N TRP A 236 2.85 -10.40 -1.53
CA TRP A 236 4.12 -10.18 -0.84
C TRP A 236 3.97 -10.19 0.67
N SER A 237 4.86 -10.92 1.37
CA SER A 237 4.73 -11.11 2.82
C SER A 237 3.36 -11.72 3.20
N ASP A 238 2.57 -11.07 4.04
CA ASP A 238 1.29 -11.54 4.55
C ASP A 238 0.05 -10.87 3.93
N GLY A 239 0.22 -10.03 2.90
CA GLY A 239 -0.88 -9.42 2.16
C GLY A 239 -0.58 -9.22 0.67
N LEU A 240 -1.39 -8.38 0.01
CA LEU A 240 -1.15 -7.98 -1.38
C LEU A 240 -0.47 -6.61 -1.44
N VAL A 241 0.40 -6.42 -2.43
CA VAL A 241 1.02 -5.12 -2.76
C VAL A 241 0.77 -4.78 -4.21
N CYS A 242 0.42 -3.53 -4.48
CA CYS A 242 0.34 -3.03 -5.85
C CYS A 242 1.74 -2.69 -6.37
N THR A 243 2.09 -3.21 -7.54
CA THR A 243 3.42 -2.97 -8.15
C THR A 243 3.52 -1.65 -8.91
N CYS A 244 2.60 -0.71 -8.72
CA CYS A 244 2.64 0.55 -9.45
C CYS A 244 3.89 1.38 -9.10
N PRO A 245 4.48 2.11 -10.07
CA PRO A 245 5.74 2.85 -9.86
C PRO A 245 5.69 3.84 -8.69
N PHE A 246 4.52 4.44 -8.44
CA PHE A 246 4.36 5.35 -7.31
C PHE A 246 4.72 4.70 -5.98
N LYS A 247 4.35 3.43 -5.76
CA LYS A 247 4.60 2.67 -4.52
C LYS A 247 6.08 2.34 -4.35
N ALA A 248 6.75 1.93 -5.43
CA ALA A 248 8.14 1.46 -5.39
C ALA A 248 9.18 2.58 -5.20
N ASP A 249 8.86 3.81 -5.61
CA ASP A 249 9.81 4.94 -5.64
C ASP A 249 10.22 5.48 -4.25
N ALA A 250 9.49 5.17 -3.17
CA ALA A 250 9.94 5.53 -1.82
C ALA A 250 9.33 4.66 -0.70
N PRO A 251 10.10 4.30 0.34
CA PRO A 251 9.64 3.37 1.39
C PRO A 251 8.53 3.92 2.29
N TRP A 252 8.39 5.24 2.41
CA TRP A 252 7.30 5.88 3.16
C TRP A 252 6.01 6.02 2.34
N ARG A 253 5.99 5.60 1.06
CA ARG A 253 4.78 5.55 0.26
C ARG A 253 4.03 4.26 0.58
N VAL A 254 3.44 4.23 1.76
CA VAL A 254 2.74 3.09 2.36
C VAL A 254 1.43 2.74 1.65
N LEU A 255 0.83 3.65 0.87
CA LEU A 255 -0.41 3.41 0.13
C LEU A 255 -0.35 4.04 -1.27
N CYS A 256 -0.89 3.38 -2.28
CA CYS A 256 -1.14 3.99 -3.60
C CYS A 256 -2.65 4.11 -3.89
N LYS A 257 -3.02 4.81 -4.96
CA LYS A 257 -4.45 4.97 -5.32
C LYS A 257 -5.17 3.65 -5.61
N HIS A 258 -4.46 2.65 -6.11
CA HIS A 258 -4.98 1.33 -6.41
C HIS A 258 -5.28 0.53 -5.13
N GLU A 259 -4.35 0.56 -4.17
CA GLU A 259 -4.54 -0.04 -2.85
C GLU A 259 -5.62 0.69 -2.06
N LEU A 260 -5.74 2.01 -2.21
CA LEU A 260 -6.85 2.77 -1.63
C LEU A 260 -8.20 2.32 -2.21
N LEU A 261 -8.30 2.14 -3.53
CA LEU A 261 -9.52 1.60 -4.16
C LEU A 261 -9.84 0.21 -3.61
N ALA A 262 -8.85 -0.69 -3.54
CA ALA A 262 -8.98 -2.00 -2.94
C ALA A 262 -9.48 -1.94 -1.49
N ALA A 263 -8.92 -1.06 -0.66
CA ALA A 263 -9.37 -0.85 0.73
C ALA A 263 -10.84 -0.41 0.79
N ILE A 264 -11.27 0.55 -0.03
CA ILE A 264 -12.68 1.00 -0.03
C ILE A 264 -13.63 -0.12 -0.47
N VAL A 265 -13.28 -0.86 -1.53
CA VAL A 265 -14.07 -2.01 -2.02
C VAL A 265 -14.21 -3.07 -0.93
N LEU A 266 -13.12 -3.37 -0.21
CA LEU A 266 -13.10 -4.38 0.85
C LEU A 266 -13.85 -3.95 2.11
N GLY A 267 -13.72 -2.69 2.51
CA GLY A 267 -14.49 -2.11 3.62
C GLY A 267 -15.99 -2.22 3.37
N ALA A 268 -16.44 -1.87 2.16
CA ALA A 268 -17.86 -2.00 1.77
C ALA A 268 -18.37 -3.44 1.72
N ARG A 269 -17.48 -4.42 1.55
CA ARG A 269 -17.81 -5.86 1.47
C ARG A 269 -17.56 -6.61 2.77
N GLU A 270 -17.08 -5.93 3.81
CA GLU A 270 -16.66 -6.53 5.09
C GLU A 270 -15.74 -7.76 4.88
N SER A 271 -14.78 -7.63 3.97
CA SER A 271 -13.89 -8.73 3.57
C SER A 271 -12.42 -8.31 3.61
N LEU A 272 -11.52 -9.26 3.85
CA LEU A 272 -10.06 -9.08 3.68
C LEU A 272 -9.55 -9.66 2.36
N PHE A 273 -10.44 -10.30 1.58
CA PHE A 273 -10.12 -10.94 0.31
C PHE A 273 -10.72 -10.15 -0.84
N LEU A 274 -9.88 -9.73 -1.78
CA LEU A 274 -10.34 -9.03 -2.97
C LEU A 274 -11.26 -9.93 -3.80
N PRO A 275 -12.32 -9.37 -4.38
CA PRO A 275 -13.15 -10.10 -5.31
C PRO A 275 -12.37 -10.38 -6.60
N VAL A 276 -12.75 -11.44 -7.31
CA VAL A 276 -12.44 -11.59 -8.73
C VAL A 276 -13.65 -11.06 -9.48
N THR A 277 -13.48 -9.94 -10.18
CA THR A 277 -14.59 -9.30 -10.92
C THR A 277 -14.75 -9.86 -12.32
N ASP A 278 -13.66 -10.36 -12.91
CA ASP A 278 -13.62 -11.05 -14.20
C ASP A 278 -12.40 -11.97 -14.27
N GLY A 279 -12.34 -12.82 -15.28
CA GLY A 279 -11.17 -13.66 -15.58
C GLY A 279 -11.14 -14.99 -14.85
N LEU A 280 -9.92 -15.46 -14.59
CA LEU A 280 -9.66 -16.77 -14.00
C LEU A 280 -9.92 -16.77 -12.49
N ASP A 281 -10.33 -17.91 -11.93
CA ASP A 281 -10.41 -18.03 -10.48
C ASP A 281 -9.00 -17.98 -9.87
N VAL A 282 -8.84 -17.14 -8.85
CA VAL A 282 -7.59 -16.97 -8.11
C VAL A 282 -7.80 -17.45 -6.68
N PRO A 283 -6.95 -18.34 -6.14
CA PRO A 283 -7.13 -18.85 -4.78
C PRO A 283 -7.17 -17.73 -3.73
N TYR A 284 -7.98 -17.91 -2.67
CA TYR A 284 -8.12 -16.92 -1.59
C TYR A 284 -6.79 -16.41 -1.01
N ARG A 285 -5.80 -17.30 -0.85
CA ARG A 285 -4.47 -16.92 -0.35
C ARG A 285 -3.77 -15.86 -1.21
N ALA A 286 -4.03 -15.86 -2.52
CA ALA A 286 -3.49 -14.90 -3.48
C ALA A 286 -4.43 -13.69 -3.69
N ARG A 287 -5.49 -13.58 -2.88
CA ARG A 287 -6.43 -12.45 -2.87
C ARG A 287 -6.47 -11.72 -1.53
N ARG A 288 -5.71 -12.18 -0.54
CA ARG A 288 -5.68 -11.64 0.82
C ARG A 288 -4.97 -10.30 0.85
N PHE A 289 -5.73 -9.21 0.98
CA PHE A 289 -5.22 -7.86 0.84
C PHE A 289 -4.41 -7.37 2.04
N VAL A 290 -4.83 -7.74 3.24
CA VAL A 290 -4.19 -7.38 4.50
C VAL A 290 -3.88 -8.60 5.35
N SER A 291 -2.87 -8.48 6.21
CA SER A 291 -2.50 -9.50 7.18
C SER A 291 -3.66 -9.82 8.14
N PRO A 292 -4.03 -11.10 8.33
CA PRO A 292 -5.01 -11.50 9.34
C PRO A 292 -4.55 -11.16 10.76
N ALA A 293 -3.24 -11.23 11.03
CA ALA A 293 -2.69 -10.89 12.33
C ALA A 293 -2.96 -9.41 12.64
N MET A 294 -2.64 -8.52 11.70
CA MET A 294 -2.94 -7.10 11.83
C MET A 294 -4.45 -6.83 11.91
N ALA A 295 -5.25 -7.45 11.06
CA ALA A 295 -6.70 -7.27 11.06
C ALA A 295 -7.36 -7.71 12.37
N SER A 296 -6.75 -8.64 13.12
CA SER A 296 -7.28 -9.11 14.39
C SER A 296 -7.00 -8.20 15.58
N VAL A 297 -6.00 -7.32 15.49
CA VAL A 297 -5.54 -6.47 16.60
C VAL A 297 -5.69 -4.97 16.33
N HIS A 298 -5.66 -4.56 15.06
CA HIS A 298 -5.72 -3.16 14.69
C HIS A 298 -7.14 -2.61 14.86
N THR A 299 -7.25 -1.49 15.58
CA THR A 299 -8.51 -0.77 15.77
C THR A 299 -8.34 0.65 15.23
N PRO A 300 -8.96 0.97 14.08
CA PRO A 300 -8.94 2.33 13.54
C PRO A 300 -9.51 3.33 14.56
N GLY A 301 -8.82 4.45 14.74
CA GLY A 301 -9.17 5.44 15.75
C GLY A 301 -8.65 6.82 15.39
N LEU A 302 -9.34 7.85 15.89
CA LEU A 302 -8.88 9.24 15.71
C LEU A 302 -7.56 9.44 16.48
N PRO A 303 -6.73 10.42 16.07
CA PRO A 303 -5.57 10.82 16.87
C PRO A 303 -6.05 11.18 18.29
N SER A 304 -5.34 10.71 19.30
CA SER A 304 -5.61 11.14 20.68
C SER A 304 -5.31 12.64 20.80
N ASP A 305 -6.23 13.42 21.40
CA ASP A 305 -5.99 14.83 21.75
C ASP A 305 -4.82 15.00 22.74
N GLU A 306 -4.35 13.91 23.34
CA GLU A 306 -3.21 13.86 24.27
C GLU A 306 -1.88 13.70 23.53
N TRP A 307 -1.44 14.73 22.81
CA TRP A 307 0.00 14.98 22.67
C TRP A 307 0.28 16.47 22.40
N PRO A 308 1.36 17.04 22.97
CA PRO A 308 1.63 18.48 23.04
C PRO A 308 2.00 19.11 21.69
#